data_AF-A0A2A5KVB5-F1
#
_entry.id   AF-A0A2A5KVB5-F1
#
_cell.length_a   1.000
_cell.length_b   1.000
_cell.length_c   1.000
_cell.angle_alpha   90.00
_cell.angle_beta   90.00
_cell.angle_gamma   90.00
#
_symmetry.space_group_name_H-M   'P 1'
#
loop_
_entity.id
_entity.type
_entity.pdbx_description
1 polymer ?
#
loop_
_entity_poly.entity_id
_entity_poly.type
_entity_poly.pdbx_seq_one_letter_code
_entity_poly.pdbx_strand_id
1 'polypeptide(L)'
;MPYKVDVKIANAYASLTVKDWLSDSPCVDTQTGTKLENVPVQPTTFHVLIGHSNGVGGVIIYDTVPNVAPVPSNYEIPRELDETGTITFPKPKRALQSDLDNLDAQVKNLTQQIAGNKRGK
;
A
#
# COMPACT_ATOMS: atom_id res chain seq x y z
N MET A 1 6.02 -7.54 21.79
CA MET A 1 4.58 -7.83 21.59
C MET A 1 4.30 -7.62 20.11
N PRO A 2 3.59 -8.49 19.41
CA PRO A 2 3.36 -8.31 17.98
C PRO A 2 2.67 -6.97 17.69
N TYR A 3 2.96 -6.38 16.53
CA TYR A 3 2.22 -5.22 16.04
C TYR A 3 0.80 -5.65 15.68
N LYS A 4 -0.17 -4.85 16.10
CA LYS A 4 -1.54 -4.93 15.57
C LYS A 4 -1.57 -4.08 14.31
N VAL A 5 -1.88 -4.70 13.19
CA VAL A 5 -1.87 -4.04 11.88
C VAL A 5 -3.20 -4.29 11.19
N ASP A 6 -3.81 -3.21 10.73
CA ASP A 6 -4.97 -3.28 9.86
C ASP A 6 -4.49 -3.28 8.41
N VAL A 7 -4.85 -4.31 7.65
CA VAL A 7 -4.49 -4.48 6.24
C VAL A 7 -5.72 -4.18 5.40
N LYS A 8 -5.82 -2.94 4.93
CA LYS A 8 -6.93 -2.50 4.08
C LYS A 8 -6.67 -2.90 2.63
N ILE A 9 -7.54 -3.74 2.09
CA ILE A 9 -7.57 -4.13 0.68
C ILE A 9 -8.54 -3.19 -0.04
N ALA A 10 -8.01 -2.34 -0.93
CA ALA A 10 -8.80 -1.31 -1.60
C ALA A 10 -9.63 -1.86 -2.79
N ASN A 11 -9.16 -2.94 -3.42
CA ASN A 11 -9.77 -3.51 -4.62
C ASN A 11 -10.19 -4.96 -4.40
N ALA A 12 -11.03 -5.49 -5.29
CA ALA A 12 -11.30 -6.92 -5.34
C ALA A 12 -10.12 -7.68 -5.97
N TYR A 13 -9.77 -8.83 -5.41
CA TYR A 13 -8.73 -9.72 -5.94
C TYR A 13 -9.25 -11.15 -6.00
N ALA A 14 -8.91 -11.86 -7.07
CA ALA A 14 -9.31 -13.26 -7.27
C ALA A 14 -8.70 -14.18 -6.21
N SER A 15 -7.48 -13.88 -5.78
CA SER A 15 -6.80 -14.58 -4.69
C SER A 15 -5.69 -13.69 -4.15
N LEU A 16 -5.54 -13.67 -2.83
CA LEU A 16 -4.56 -12.86 -2.12
C LEU A 16 -3.95 -13.68 -0.98
N THR A 17 -2.65 -13.54 -0.76
CA THR A 17 -1.95 -14.10 0.40
C THR A 17 -1.29 -12.98 1.19
N VAL A 18 -1.58 -12.89 2.49
CA VAL A 18 -0.93 -11.95 3.41
C VAL A 18 -0.02 -12.74 4.32
N LYS A 19 1.27 -12.39 4.37
CA LYS A 19 2.26 -13.04 5.22
C LYS A 19 2.91 -12.09 6.21
N ASP A 20 3.29 -12.63 7.36
CA ASP A 20 4.25 -12.00 8.26
C ASP A 20 5.66 -12.25 7.71
N TRP A 21 6.39 -11.17 7.44
CA TRP A 21 7.76 -11.24 6.93
C TRP A 21 8.71 -12.01 7.85
N LEU A 22 8.54 -11.91 9.17
CA LEU A 22 9.46 -12.53 10.12
C LEU A 22 9.35 -14.06 10.13
N SER A 23 8.12 -14.57 10.00
CA SER A 23 7.84 -16.01 10.03
C SER A 23 7.62 -16.63 8.65
N ASP A 24 7.57 -15.81 7.59
CA ASP A 24 7.16 -16.16 6.22
C ASP A 24 5.86 -17.00 6.15
N SER A 25 5.03 -16.87 7.17
CA SER A 25 3.81 -17.65 7.34
C SER A 25 2.59 -16.79 7.03
N PRO A 26 1.54 -17.36 6.39
CA PRO A 26 0.30 -16.63 6.19
C PRO A 26 -0.28 -16.12 7.50
N CYS A 27 -0.68 -14.87 7.52
CA CYS A 27 -1.33 -14.26 8.67
C CYS A 27 -2.71 -14.89 8.91
N VAL A 28 -3.18 -14.77 10.15
CA VAL A 28 -4.55 -15.09 10.53
C VAL A 28 -5.25 -13.78 10.86
N ASP A 29 -6.41 -13.56 10.26
CA ASP A 29 -7.29 -12.46 10.64
C ASP A 29 -7.83 -12.74 12.05
N THR A 30 -7.46 -11.87 12.98
CA THR A 30 -7.80 -11.97 14.40
C THR A 30 -9.28 -11.79 14.70
N GLN A 31 -10.06 -11.17 13.80
CA GLN A 31 -11.49 -11.03 14.00
C GLN A 31 -12.26 -12.27 13.53
N THR A 32 -11.90 -12.81 12.37
CA THR A 32 -12.63 -13.92 11.75
C THR A 32 -12.01 -15.29 12.01
N GLY A 33 -10.74 -15.34 12.44
CA GLY A 33 -9.94 -16.56 12.53
C GLY A 33 -9.48 -17.10 11.18
N THR A 34 -9.72 -16.37 10.09
CA THR A 34 -9.43 -16.83 8.73
C THR A 34 -7.93 -16.77 8.44
N LYS A 35 -7.36 -17.88 7.96
CA LYS A 35 -5.99 -17.89 7.43
C LYS A 35 -5.96 -17.20 6.07
N LEU A 36 -5.12 -16.18 5.92
CA LEU A 36 -5.02 -15.34 4.72
C LEU A 36 -4.05 -15.94 3.70
N GLU A 37 -4.39 -17.13 3.19
CA GLU A 37 -3.62 -17.87 2.19
C GLU A 37 -4.49 -18.17 0.97
N ASN A 38 -4.13 -17.60 -0.18
CA ASN A 38 -4.84 -17.72 -1.45
C ASN A 38 -6.35 -17.40 -1.34
N VAL A 39 -6.72 -16.43 -0.50
CA VAL A 39 -8.13 -16.10 -0.25
C VAL A 39 -8.67 -15.14 -1.32
N PRO A 40 -9.84 -15.40 -1.93
CA PRO A 40 -10.53 -14.41 -2.74
C PRO A 40 -11.04 -13.28 -1.84
N VAL A 41 -10.89 -12.03 -2.28
CA VAL A 41 -11.23 -10.87 -1.45
C VAL A 41 -11.99 -9.83 -2.25
N GLN A 42 -13.01 -9.25 -1.62
CA GLN A 42 -13.60 -7.96 -2.01
C GLN A 42 -12.93 -6.85 -1.18
N PRO A 43 -13.13 -5.55 -1.50
CA PRO A 43 -12.63 -4.48 -0.66
C PRO A 43 -13.01 -4.70 0.81
N THR A 44 -11.99 -4.81 1.67
CA THR A 44 -12.14 -5.25 3.06
C THR A 44 -10.93 -4.82 3.88
N THR A 45 -10.99 -5.02 5.20
CA THR A 45 -9.85 -4.85 6.09
C THR A 45 -9.61 -6.14 6.85
N PHE A 46 -8.37 -6.60 6.89
CA PHE A 46 -7.95 -7.71 7.74
C PHE A 46 -7.23 -7.19 8.97
N HIS A 47 -7.43 -7.84 10.11
CA HIS A 47 -6.80 -7.46 11.37
C HIS A 47 -5.76 -8.51 11.73
N VAL A 48 -4.47 -8.20 11.58
CA VAL A 48 -3.40 -9.19 11.73
C VAL A 48 -2.42 -8.82 12.84
N LEU A 49 -1.80 -9.85 13.42
CA LEU A 49 -0.68 -9.69 14.35
C LEU A 49 0.62 -9.97 13.62
N ILE A 50 1.52 -8.99 13.62
CA ILE A 50 2.79 -9.05 12.91
C ILE A 50 3.93 -9.17 13.91
N GLY A 51 4.72 -10.24 13.79
CA GLY A 51 5.95 -10.40 14.52
C GLY A 51 6.93 -9.27 14.20
N HIS A 52 7.78 -8.92 15.16
CA HIS A 52 8.83 -7.94 14.93
C HIS A 52 10.15 -8.41 15.53
N SER A 53 11.25 -8.06 14.87
CA SER A 53 12.61 -8.23 15.37
C SER A 53 13.28 -6.86 15.40
N ASN A 54 13.94 -6.52 16.51
CA ASN A 54 14.59 -5.21 16.70
C ASN A 54 13.67 -4.00 16.41
N GLY A 55 12.37 -4.12 16.73
CA GLY A 55 11.38 -3.06 16.51
C GLY A 55 10.92 -2.90 15.05
N VAL A 56 11.25 -3.84 14.17
CA VAL A 56 10.83 -3.85 12.77
C VAL A 56 10.04 -5.13 12.49
N GLY A 57 8.82 -4.97 12.00
CA GLY A 57 7.99 -6.04 11.44
C GLY A 57 7.76 -5.82 9.95
N GLY A 58 7.13 -6.80 9.28
CA GLY A 58 6.78 -6.64 7.87
C GLY A 58 5.55 -7.44 7.46
N VAL A 59 4.77 -6.87 6.55
CA VAL A 59 3.65 -7.56 5.89
C VAL A 59 4.01 -7.75 4.43
N ILE A 60 3.90 -8.97 3.92
CA ILE A 60 4.09 -9.24 2.49
C ILE A 60 2.75 -9.66 1.92
N ILE A 61 2.29 -8.94 0.89
CA ILE A 61 1.04 -9.23 0.20
C ILE A 61 1.34 -9.71 -1.20
N TYR A 62 0.80 -10.88 -1.54
CA TYR A 62 0.85 -11.45 -2.88
C TYR A 62 -0.54 -11.37 -3.51
N ASP A 63 -0.65 -10.69 -4.65
CA ASP A 63 -1.77 -10.87 -5.56
C ASP A 63 -1.51 -12.13 -6.39
N THR A 64 -2.34 -13.16 -6.18
CA THR A 64 -2.19 -14.47 -6.80
C THR A 64 -3.18 -14.61 -7.94
N VAL A 65 -2.76 -14.17 -9.13
CA VAL A 65 -3.53 -14.42 -10.37
C VAL A 65 -3.16 -15.79 -10.93
N PRO A 66 -4.14 -16.64 -11.32
CA PRO A 66 -3.85 -17.93 -11.95
C PRO A 66 -2.91 -17.79 -13.16
N ASN A 67 -1.88 -18.64 -13.22
CA ASN A 67 -0.86 -18.66 -14.28
C ASN A 67 0.04 -17.43 -14.39
N VAL A 68 0.07 -16.57 -13.36
CA VAL A 68 1.00 -15.43 -13.26
C VAL A 68 1.90 -15.63 -12.03
N ALA A 69 3.20 -15.41 -12.19
CA ALA A 69 4.11 -15.42 -11.06
C ALA A 69 3.72 -14.28 -10.10
N PRO A 70 3.39 -14.58 -8.82
CA PRO A 70 2.93 -13.55 -7.90
C PRO A 70 4.08 -12.61 -7.54
N VAL A 71 3.85 -11.30 -7.64
CA VAL A 71 4.82 -10.27 -7.28
C VAL A 71 4.53 -9.80 -5.86
N PRO A 72 5.49 -9.88 -4.93
CA PRO A 72 5.28 -9.45 -3.55
C PRO A 72 5.18 -7.93 -3.44
N SER A 73 4.23 -7.45 -2.65
CA SER A 73 4.20 -6.08 -2.14
C SER A 73 4.57 -6.10 -0.65
N ASN A 74 5.77 -5.59 -0.35
CA ASN A 74 6.33 -5.58 1.00
C ASN A 74 5.94 -4.30 1.74
N TYR A 75 5.52 -4.41 2.99
CA TYR A 75 5.19 -3.30 3.87
C TYR A 75 6.06 -3.34 5.14
N GLU A 76 6.83 -2.29 5.40
CA GLU A 76 7.68 -2.18 6.60
C GLU A 76 6.90 -1.55 7.76
N ILE A 77 6.82 -2.25 8.89
CA ILE A 77 6.09 -1.81 10.10
C ILE A 77 7.10 -1.44 11.19
N PRO A 78 6.96 -0.27 11.86
CA PRO A 78 5.82 0.66 11.81
C PRO A 78 5.89 1.74 10.71
N ARG A 79 6.93 1.76 9.87
CA ARG A 79 7.21 2.87 8.94
C ARG A 79 6.07 3.19 7.96
N GLU A 80 5.38 2.17 7.47
CA GLU A 80 4.33 2.29 6.47
C GLU A 80 2.91 2.23 7.06
N LEU A 81 2.80 2.21 8.39
CA LEU A 81 1.53 2.44 9.05
C LEU A 81 1.14 3.91 8.88
N ASP A 82 -0.14 4.13 8.58
CA ASP A 82 -0.73 5.44 8.79
C ASP A 82 -0.97 5.73 10.28
N GLU A 83 -1.49 6.92 10.57
CA GLU A 83 -1.77 7.38 11.94
C GLU A 83 -2.77 6.49 12.70
N THR A 84 -3.53 5.64 11.99
CA THR A 84 -4.50 4.71 12.57
C THR A 84 -3.95 3.30 12.78
N GLY A 85 -2.71 3.04 12.36
CA GLY A 85 -2.14 1.69 12.39
C GLY A 85 -2.57 0.81 11.20
N THR A 86 -2.92 1.45 10.08
CA THR A 86 -3.37 0.76 8.86
C THR A 86 -2.31 0.82 7.75
N ILE A 87 -2.14 -0.28 7.03
CA ILE A 87 -1.54 -0.29 5.68
C ILE A 87 -2.64 -0.43 4.63
N THR A 88 -2.46 0.20 3.46
CA THR A 88 -3.39 0.07 2.33
C THR A 88 -2.73 -0.66 1.15
N PHE A 89 -3.42 -1.67 0.63
CA PHE A 89 -3.04 -2.44 -0.55
C PHE A 89 -4.02 -2.21 -1.71
N PRO A 90 -3.53 -1.97 -2.95
CA PRO A 90 -2.12 -1.86 -3.33
C PRO A 90 -1.50 -0.55 -2.82
N LYS A 91 -0.16 -0.46 -2.80
CA LYS A 91 0.52 0.77 -2.40
C LYS A 91 0.05 1.93 -3.30
N PRO A 92 -0.27 3.11 -2.73
CA PRO A 92 -0.56 4.28 -3.54
C PRO A 92 0.68 4.59 -4.37
N LYS A 93 0.45 4.92 -5.64
CA LYS A 93 1.53 5.33 -6.55
C LYS A 93 2.15 6.61 -5.98
N ARG A 94 3.40 6.53 -5.52
CA ARG A 94 4.13 7.73 -5.09
C ARG A 94 4.42 8.58 -6.32
N ALA A 95 4.09 9.86 -6.25
CA ALA A 95 4.53 10.83 -7.24
C ALA A 95 6.06 10.86 -7.25
N LEU A 96 6.66 10.81 -8.43
CA LEU A 96 8.09 10.93 -8.60
C LEU A 96 8.50 12.41 -8.52
N GLN A 97 9.76 12.69 -8.20
CA GLN A 97 10.28 14.07 -8.24
C GLN A 97 10.07 14.69 -9.62
N SER A 98 10.22 13.90 -10.70
CA SER A 98 9.92 14.35 -12.06
C SER A 98 8.47 14.78 -12.27
N ASP A 99 7.52 14.16 -11.55
CA ASP A 99 6.11 14.56 -11.62
C ASP A 99 5.91 15.93 -10.97
N LEU A 100 6.63 16.19 -9.87
CA LEU A 100 6.62 17.49 -9.18
C LEU A 100 7.34 18.57 -10.01
N ASP A 101 8.46 18.23 -10.65
CA ASP A 101 9.21 19.15 -11.51
C ASP A 101 8.38 19.55 -12.75
N ASN A 102 7.68 18.57 -13.34
CA ASN A 102 6.74 18.84 -14.44
C ASN A 102 5.59 19.74 -14.00
N LEU A 103 5.05 19.53 -12.79
CA LEU A 103 4.00 20.38 -12.24
C LEU A 103 4.48 21.83 -12.04
N ASP A 104 5.68 22.02 -11.48
CA ASP A 104 6.29 23.35 -11.33
C ASP A 104 6.49 24.06 -12.68
N ALA A 105 6.98 23.35 -13.69
CA ALA A 105 7.14 23.88 -15.04
C ALA A 105 5.80 24.31 -15.65
N GLN A 106 4.74 23.51 -15.47
CA GLN A 106 3.40 23.86 -15.95
C GLN A 106 2.84 25.10 -15.25
N VAL A 107 2.99 25.22 -13.93
CA VAL A 107 2.54 26.39 -13.16
C VAL A 107 3.28 27.66 -13.59
N LYS A 108 4.59 27.58 -13.84
CA LYS A 108 5.39 28.71 -14.36
C LYS A 108 4.94 29.14 -15.75
N ASN A 109 4.72 28.18 -16.66
CA ASN A 109 4.22 28.47 -18.00
C ASN A 109 2.83 29.12 -17.95
N LEU A 110 1.93 28.63 -17.10
CA LEU A 110 0.60 29.19 -16.94
C LEU A 110 0.66 30.64 -16.40
N THR A 111 1.55 30.88 -15.44
CA THR A 111 1.79 32.23 -14.88
C THR A 111 2.28 33.19 -15.97
N GLN A 112 3.21 32.74 -16.82
CA GLN A 112 3.70 33.55 -17.95
C GLN A 112 2.61 33.82 -18.99
N GLN A 113 1.75 32.83 -19.30
CA GLN A 113 0.63 33.02 -20.22
C GLN A 113 -0.38 34.06 -19.69
N ILE A 114 -0.72 33.99 -18.40
CA ILE A 114 -1.63 34.97 -17.77
C ILE A 114 -1.00 36.38 -17.81
N ALA A 115 0.30 36.51 -17.54
CA ALA A 115 1.01 37.78 -17.61
C ALA A 115 1.07 38.34 -19.04
N GLY A 116 1.30 37.48 -20.03
CA GLY A 116 1.27 37.84 -21.46
C GLY A 116 -0.12 38.31 -21.91
N ASN A 117 -1.17 37.58 -21.54
CA ASN A 117 -2.56 37.93 -21.88
C ASN A 117 -3.04 39.24 -21.23
N LYS A 118 -2.49 39.64 -20.07
CA LYS A 118 -2.79 40.95 -19.46
C LYS A 118 -2.13 42.13 -20.16
N ARG A 119 -1.01 41.93 -20.88
CA ARG A 119 -0.28 43.00 -21.59
C ARG A 119 -0.78 43.28 -23.00
N GLY A 120 -1.60 42.39 -23.57
CA GLY A 120 -2.19 42.52 -24.91
C GLY A 120 -3.59 43.14 -24.94
N LYS A 121 -4.09 43.68 -23.82
CA LYS A 121 -5.38 44.35 -23.70
C LYS A 121 -5.20 45.84 -23.41
#